data_AF-R9TA22-F1
#
_entry.id   AF-R9TA22-F1
#
_cell.length_a   1.000
_cell.length_b   1.000
_cell.length_c   1.000
_cell.angle_alpha   90.00
_cell.angle_beta   90.00
_cell.angle_gamma   90.00
#
_symmetry.space_group_name_H-M   'P 1'
#
loop_
_entity.id
_entity.type
_entity.pdbx_description
1 polymer ?
#
loop_
_entity_poly.entity_id
_entity_poly.type
_entity_poly.pdbx_seq_one_letter_code
_entity_poly.pdbx_strand_id
1 'polypeptide(L)'
;EAPDYGHETTSEAMSYIVWMAAMHDVLASKNIISGSKGDLKKAWNTMEAMIPGWSTASGRSDIKYDTFWKQNKIEADTAEECDQPSDYPAAQPGVKAANPMFETFKSAYSSDKGYYLMNWLADVDDWYGFSKGTKGAGKFTFINTFQRGEQESCFETVPAPCLEELKWGMKSTDKDNGNGIKAIFNGKDKVPSQYSFTNAPDAEDRAIQAVYFANKYNAGDSTVSALAGKMGDQCRNDMFDKYYKKIGASTTIRDSSASGNGSQHYLMAWYTAWGGALTASYGDYGWAWQIGCSHSHQFYQNPLAAYGLIEDSAINGGMKAKGATDDYKESLKRQIEMYLWLQSKEGPFAGGCTNSWRGRYESYPSGHATFYDMAYVAHPVYAD
;
A
#
# COMPACT_ATOMS: atom_id res chain seq x y z
N GLU A 1 -5.34 17.88 4.74
CA GLU A 1 -4.71 18.04 3.39
C GLU A 1 -4.51 16.69 2.71
N ALA A 2 -4.01 15.70 3.45
CA ALA A 2 -4.20 14.27 3.20
C ALA A 2 -4.21 13.56 4.56
N PRO A 3 -3.20 13.75 5.44
CA PRO A 3 -3.42 13.72 6.88
C PRO A 3 -4.40 14.84 7.28
N ASP A 4 -5.12 14.63 8.38
CA ASP A 4 -6.08 15.57 8.94
C ASP A 4 -5.57 16.24 10.23
N TYR A 5 -4.45 15.76 10.79
CA TYR A 5 -3.80 16.35 11.95
C TYR A 5 -2.27 16.43 11.79
N GLY A 6 -1.69 17.56 12.20
CA GLY A 6 -0.29 17.89 11.89
C GLY A 6 0.79 17.08 12.64
N HIS A 7 0.43 16.32 13.68
CA HIS A 7 1.33 15.35 14.32
C HIS A 7 0.99 13.91 13.94
N GLU A 8 0.14 13.71 12.92
CA GLU A 8 0.22 12.49 12.15
C GLU A 8 1.54 12.49 11.36
N THR A 9 1.94 11.31 10.93
CA THR A 9 3.02 11.15 9.95
C THR A 9 2.57 10.19 8.87
N THR A 10 3.26 10.24 7.74
CA THR A 10 2.96 9.43 6.57
C THR A 10 4.17 8.61 6.14
N SER A 11 3.91 7.53 5.40
CA SER A 11 4.98 6.84 4.67
C SER A 11 5.73 7.81 3.74
N GLU A 12 5.03 8.78 3.15
CA GLU A 12 5.61 9.89 2.39
C GLU A 12 6.64 10.65 3.22
N ALA A 13 6.28 11.17 4.39
CA ALA A 13 7.19 11.90 5.27
C ALA A 13 8.43 11.06 5.62
N MET A 14 8.24 9.77 5.92
CA MET A 14 9.35 8.86 6.21
C MET A 14 10.24 8.60 5.00
N SER A 15 9.68 8.50 3.79
CA SER A 15 10.45 8.38 2.56
C SER A 15 11.29 9.63 2.26
N TYR A 16 10.79 10.83 2.59
CA TYR A 16 11.57 12.07 2.51
C TYR A 16 12.71 12.11 3.53
N ILE A 17 12.50 11.59 4.75
CA ILE A 17 13.57 11.46 5.75
C ILE A 17 14.70 10.56 5.22
N VAL A 18 14.36 9.44 4.57
CA VAL A 18 15.33 8.55 3.90
C VAL A 18 16.06 9.31 2.78
N TRP A 19 15.34 10.07 1.95
CA TRP A 19 15.93 10.83 0.86
C TRP A 19 16.88 11.93 1.34
N MET A 20 16.49 12.70 2.35
CA MET A 20 17.33 13.72 2.97
C MET A 20 18.62 13.11 3.53
N ALA A 21 18.53 11.96 4.21
CA ALA A 21 19.68 11.26 4.75
C ALA A 21 20.61 10.71 3.66
N ALA A 22 20.06 10.16 2.57
CA ALA A 22 20.84 9.76 1.40
C ALA A 22 21.60 10.95 0.78
N MET A 23 20.93 12.10 0.63
CA MET A 23 21.56 13.32 0.11
C MET A 23 22.66 13.81 1.05
N HIS A 24 22.41 13.82 2.37
CA HIS A 24 23.40 14.20 3.37
C HIS A 24 24.65 13.33 3.29
N ASP A 25 24.50 12.00 3.29
CA ASP A 25 25.61 11.06 3.21
C ASP A 25 26.42 11.22 1.90
N VAL A 26 25.76 11.51 0.78
CA VAL A 26 26.43 11.81 -0.50
C VAL A 26 27.23 13.11 -0.43
N LEU A 27 26.65 14.19 0.10
CA LEU A 27 27.32 15.49 0.21
C LEU A 27 28.50 15.43 1.19
N ALA A 28 28.33 14.76 2.33
CA ALA A 28 29.38 14.53 3.30
C ALA A 28 30.50 13.66 2.71
N SER A 29 30.14 12.60 1.96
CA SER A 29 31.14 11.74 1.29
C SER A 29 31.95 12.45 0.22
N LYS A 30 31.39 13.51 -0.38
CA LYS A 30 32.09 14.38 -1.34
C LYS A 30 32.81 15.56 -0.68
N ASN A 31 32.80 15.68 0.64
CA ASN A 31 33.32 16.81 1.41
C ASN A 31 32.72 18.17 0.98
N ILE A 32 31.47 18.19 0.51
CA ILE A 32 30.76 19.42 0.13
C ILE A 32 30.20 20.11 1.40
N ILE A 33 29.85 19.31 2.41
CA ILE A 33 29.39 19.77 3.73
C ILE A 33 30.22 19.10 4.83
N SER A 34 30.24 19.71 6.01
CA SER A 34 30.70 19.05 7.24
C SER A 34 29.61 18.10 7.76
N GLY A 35 29.92 16.82 7.99
CA GLY A 35 28.95 15.87 8.52
C GLY A 35 29.52 14.46 8.68
N SER A 36 28.83 13.62 9.46
CA SER A 36 29.10 12.18 9.54
C SER A 36 28.42 11.42 8.42
N LYS A 37 28.93 10.22 8.10
CA LYS A 37 28.28 9.26 7.21
C LYS A 37 27.37 8.32 7.99
N GLY A 38 26.49 7.62 7.29
CA GLY A 38 25.66 6.54 7.82
C GLY A 38 24.31 7.01 8.35
N ASP A 39 23.90 8.22 8.00
CA ASP A 39 22.58 8.72 8.35
C ASP A 39 21.49 8.03 7.53
N LEU A 40 21.79 7.54 6.32
CA LEU A 40 20.87 6.72 5.53
C LEU A 40 20.33 5.52 6.32
N LYS A 41 21.23 4.78 6.97
CA LYS A 41 20.84 3.60 7.78
C LYS A 41 19.98 3.99 8.98
N LYS A 42 20.30 5.10 9.64
CA LYS A 42 19.51 5.59 10.77
C LYS A 42 18.10 5.98 10.31
N ALA A 43 18.01 6.76 9.23
CA ALA A 43 16.75 7.17 8.62
C ALA A 43 15.91 5.96 8.19
N TRP A 44 16.52 4.94 7.58
CA TRP A 44 15.83 3.70 7.23
C TRP A 44 15.25 3.00 8.47
N ASN A 45 16.05 2.84 9.53
CA ASN A 45 15.57 2.25 10.78
C ASN A 45 14.44 3.09 11.43
N THR A 46 14.45 4.40 11.28
CA THR A 46 13.34 5.27 11.73
C THR A 46 12.10 5.04 10.87
N MET A 47 12.25 4.95 9.54
CA MET A 47 11.16 4.67 8.60
C MET A 47 10.50 3.30 8.87
N GLU A 48 11.23 2.30 9.36
CA GLU A 48 10.66 1.01 9.79
C GLU A 48 9.59 1.16 10.90
N ALA A 49 9.48 2.32 11.57
CA ALA A 49 8.36 2.62 12.45
C ALA A 49 7.00 2.58 11.72
N MET A 50 6.96 2.85 10.41
CA MET A 50 5.77 2.76 9.57
C MET A 50 5.48 1.34 9.07
N ILE A 51 6.38 0.37 9.26
CA ILE A 51 6.21 -1.00 8.78
C ILE A 51 5.66 -1.86 9.93
N PRO A 52 4.42 -2.38 9.87
CA PRO A 52 3.75 -2.99 11.02
C PRO A 52 4.56 -4.09 11.73
N GLY A 53 5.19 -4.99 10.97
CA GLY A 53 6.00 -6.10 11.50
C GLY A 53 7.37 -5.71 12.08
N TRP A 54 7.82 -4.48 11.82
CA TRP A 54 9.14 -3.96 12.21
C TRP A 54 9.05 -2.77 13.16
N SER A 55 7.87 -2.16 13.29
CA SER A 55 7.66 -0.99 14.13
C SER A 55 7.92 -1.27 15.60
N THR A 56 9.03 -0.75 16.10
CA THR A 56 9.32 -0.70 17.54
C THR A 56 8.62 0.47 18.22
N ALA A 57 8.24 1.51 17.46
CA ALA A 57 7.58 2.71 17.95
C ALA A 57 6.18 2.42 18.53
N SER A 58 5.43 1.51 17.90
CA SER A 58 4.07 1.17 18.35
C SER A 58 4.01 0.48 19.71
N GLY A 59 5.09 -0.22 20.11
CA GLY A 59 5.09 -1.08 21.30
C GLY A 59 4.12 -2.28 21.21
N ARG A 60 3.57 -2.59 20.03
CA ARG A 60 2.59 -3.67 19.80
C ARG A 60 3.24 -4.98 19.35
N SER A 61 4.17 -5.49 20.15
CA SER A 61 4.81 -6.80 19.90
C SER A 61 3.90 -8.00 20.15
N ASP A 62 2.66 -7.77 20.60
CA ASP A 62 1.63 -8.78 20.78
C ASP A 62 0.93 -9.20 19.49
N ILE A 63 1.06 -8.43 18.41
CA ILE A 63 0.41 -8.75 17.14
C ILE A 63 1.27 -9.72 16.30
N LYS A 64 0.64 -10.79 15.81
CA LYS A 64 1.30 -11.86 15.05
C LYS A 64 1.14 -11.67 13.54
N TYR A 65 1.80 -10.64 12.99
CA TYR A 65 1.74 -10.36 11.55
C TYR A 65 2.34 -11.47 10.68
N ASP A 66 3.22 -12.32 11.23
CA ASP A 66 3.79 -13.50 10.56
C ASP A 66 2.72 -14.54 10.20
N THR A 67 1.53 -14.50 10.82
CA THR A 67 0.42 -15.40 10.49
C THR A 67 -0.11 -15.20 9.08
N PHE A 68 0.13 -14.05 8.45
CA PHE A 68 -0.17 -13.80 7.04
C PHE A 68 0.51 -14.85 6.14
N TRP A 69 1.79 -15.16 6.41
CA TRP A 69 2.54 -16.13 5.61
C TRP A 69 2.19 -17.58 5.91
N LYS A 70 1.40 -17.85 6.96
CA LYS A 70 0.93 -19.20 7.32
C LYS A 70 -0.36 -19.58 6.61
N GLN A 71 -1.01 -18.64 5.91
CA GLN A 71 -2.22 -18.93 5.16
C GLN A 71 -1.92 -19.87 3.99
N ASN A 72 -2.89 -20.71 3.64
CA ASN A 72 -2.81 -21.58 2.46
C ASN A 72 -3.17 -20.83 1.16
N LYS A 73 -3.87 -19.71 1.31
CA LYS A 73 -4.32 -18.85 0.22
C LYS A 73 -4.66 -17.49 0.82
N ILE A 74 -4.44 -16.42 0.06
CA ILE A 74 -4.88 -15.07 0.42
C ILE A 74 -5.99 -14.67 -0.53
N GLU A 75 -7.15 -14.33 0.04
CA GLU A 75 -8.32 -13.91 -0.70
C GLU A 75 -8.99 -12.71 -0.04
N ALA A 76 -9.64 -11.88 -0.84
CA ALA A 76 -10.53 -10.83 -0.38
C ALA A 76 -11.97 -11.09 -0.80
N ASP A 77 -12.92 -10.63 0.00
CA ASP A 77 -14.30 -10.44 -0.44
C ASP A 77 -14.37 -9.21 -1.33
N THR A 78 -14.89 -9.37 -2.54
CA THR A 78 -15.11 -8.23 -3.43
C THR A 78 -16.22 -7.34 -2.87
N ALA A 79 -16.02 -6.03 -2.96
CA ALA A 79 -17.05 -5.03 -2.73
C ALA A 79 -16.99 -3.99 -3.84
N GLU A 80 -18.12 -3.38 -4.14
CA GLU A 80 -18.19 -2.18 -4.95
C GLU A 80 -17.51 -1.01 -4.23
N GLU A 81 -16.97 -0.04 -4.97
CA GLU A 81 -16.79 1.32 -4.45
C GLU A 81 -18.06 2.12 -4.73
N CYS A 82 -18.37 3.16 -3.96
CA CYS A 82 -19.51 4.05 -4.24
C CYS A 82 -19.01 5.45 -4.58
N ASP A 83 -19.83 6.24 -5.27
CA ASP A 83 -19.46 7.61 -5.65
C ASP A 83 -19.45 8.54 -4.43
N GLN A 84 -20.40 8.38 -3.50
CA GLN A 84 -20.60 9.25 -2.35
C GLN A 84 -20.35 8.52 -1.02
N PRO A 85 -19.82 9.21 0.01
CA PRO A 85 -19.63 8.59 1.33
C PRO A 85 -20.91 8.08 1.98
N SER A 86 -22.07 8.68 1.64
CA SER A 86 -23.40 8.27 2.13
C SER A 86 -23.89 6.94 1.60
N ASP A 87 -23.30 6.45 0.51
CA ASP A 87 -23.70 5.19 -0.14
C ASP A 87 -23.00 3.97 0.48
N TYR A 88 -22.12 4.19 1.47
CA TYR A 88 -21.46 3.13 2.23
C TYR A 88 -22.32 2.70 3.43
N PRO A 89 -22.27 1.41 3.83
CA PRO A 89 -21.38 0.35 3.33
C PRO A 89 -21.77 -0.18 1.94
N ALA A 90 -20.76 -0.43 1.11
CA ALA A 90 -20.95 -0.80 -0.29
C ALA A 90 -21.51 -2.23 -0.49
N ALA A 91 -22.08 -2.46 -1.68
CA ALA A 91 -22.61 -3.76 -2.07
C ALA A 91 -21.49 -4.81 -2.25
N GLN A 92 -21.76 -6.04 -1.86
CA GLN A 92 -20.86 -7.18 -2.03
C GLN A 92 -21.51 -8.21 -2.96
N PRO A 93 -20.95 -8.51 -4.14
CA PRO A 93 -21.55 -9.44 -5.09
C PRO A 93 -21.36 -10.92 -4.71
N GLY A 94 -20.66 -11.22 -3.61
CA GLY A 94 -20.41 -12.58 -3.13
C GLY A 94 -19.32 -13.33 -3.90
N VAL A 95 -18.38 -12.60 -4.51
CA VAL A 95 -17.24 -13.17 -5.25
C VAL A 95 -15.96 -13.03 -4.43
N LYS A 96 -15.14 -14.08 -4.41
CA LYS A 96 -13.82 -14.07 -3.79
C LYS A 96 -12.77 -13.67 -4.83
N ALA A 97 -11.79 -12.88 -4.41
CA ALA A 97 -10.66 -12.46 -5.20
C ALA A 97 -9.38 -13.09 -4.65
N ALA A 98 -8.74 -13.96 -5.42
CA ALA A 98 -7.55 -14.69 -4.98
C ALA A 98 -6.27 -14.02 -5.48
N ASN A 99 -5.31 -13.76 -4.57
CA ASN A 99 -4.02 -13.18 -4.94
C ASN A 99 -3.18 -14.20 -5.76
N PRO A 100 -2.88 -13.94 -7.05
CA PRO A 100 -2.12 -14.86 -7.89
C PRO A 100 -0.63 -14.94 -7.53
N MET A 101 -0.09 -13.96 -6.79
CA MET A 101 1.32 -13.91 -6.39
C MET A 101 1.60 -14.46 -5.00
N PHE A 102 0.58 -14.82 -4.22
CA PHE A 102 0.77 -15.16 -2.81
C PHE A 102 1.78 -16.31 -2.60
N GLU A 103 1.67 -17.40 -3.36
CA GLU A 103 2.61 -18.53 -3.23
C GLU A 103 4.05 -18.16 -3.61
N THR A 104 4.21 -17.25 -4.59
CA THR A 104 5.53 -16.74 -5.00
C THR A 104 6.16 -15.91 -3.87
N PHE A 105 5.39 -15.03 -3.23
CA PHE A 105 5.88 -14.25 -2.09
C PHE A 105 6.11 -15.09 -0.86
N LYS A 106 5.18 -16.00 -0.52
CA LYS A 106 5.31 -16.92 0.60
C LYS A 106 6.57 -17.76 0.49
N SER A 107 6.90 -18.25 -0.71
CA SER A 107 8.13 -19.01 -0.95
C SER A 107 9.42 -18.21 -0.66
N ALA A 108 9.39 -16.89 -0.86
CA ALA A 108 10.54 -16.02 -0.63
C ALA A 108 10.60 -15.44 0.80
N TYR A 109 9.44 -15.24 1.43
CA TYR A 109 9.28 -14.41 2.62
C TYR A 109 8.53 -15.08 3.77
N SER A 110 8.34 -16.41 3.77
CA SER A 110 7.58 -17.10 4.84
C SER A 110 8.13 -16.91 6.26
N SER A 111 9.39 -16.52 6.40
CA SER A 111 10.04 -16.22 7.69
C SER A 111 9.86 -14.77 8.17
N ASP A 112 9.28 -13.92 7.33
CA ASP A 112 9.12 -12.49 7.62
C ASP A 112 7.95 -12.24 8.58
N LYS A 113 7.93 -11.04 9.18
CA LYS A 113 6.89 -10.61 10.13
C LYS A 113 5.73 -9.92 9.42
N GLY A 114 5.17 -10.59 8.41
CA GLY A 114 4.20 -9.98 7.48
C GLY A 114 4.89 -9.25 6.32
N TYR A 115 4.17 -8.33 5.68
CA TYR A 115 4.73 -7.47 4.63
C TYR A 115 5.71 -6.44 5.19
N TYR A 116 6.78 -6.21 4.45
CA TYR A 116 7.78 -5.17 4.58
C TYR A 116 7.41 -3.95 3.72
N LEU A 117 6.18 -3.47 3.93
CA LEU A 117 5.58 -2.29 3.31
C LEU A 117 5.17 -1.31 4.41
N MET A 118 5.25 -0.01 4.15
CA MET A 118 4.81 0.99 5.12
C MET A 118 3.29 1.04 5.12
N ASN A 119 2.67 1.15 6.30
CA ASN A 119 1.33 1.72 6.35
C ASN A 119 1.42 3.19 5.99
N TRP A 120 0.44 3.73 5.28
CA TRP A 120 0.53 5.08 4.75
C TRP A 120 0.39 6.17 5.82
N LEU A 121 -0.35 5.92 6.91
CA LEU A 121 -0.66 6.92 7.95
C LEU A 121 -0.44 6.39 9.37
N ALA A 122 0.03 7.25 10.25
CA ALA A 122 0.12 6.95 11.67
C ALA A 122 -0.05 8.21 12.53
N ASP A 123 -0.63 8.03 13.70
CA ASP A 123 -0.73 9.03 14.76
C ASP A 123 0.51 8.91 15.66
N VAL A 124 1.42 9.90 15.59
CA VAL A 124 2.72 9.83 16.29
C VAL A 124 2.54 9.93 17.80
N ASP A 125 1.59 10.75 18.25
CA ASP A 125 1.42 11.15 19.64
C ASP A 125 0.22 10.44 20.32
N ASP A 126 -0.43 9.50 19.63
CA ASP A 126 -1.71 8.90 20.07
C ASP A 126 -2.76 9.96 20.38
N TRP A 127 -2.80 11.03 19.57
CA TRP A 127 -3.75 12.12 19.68
C TRP A 127 -5.21 11.64 19.61
N TYR A 128 -5.50 10.66 18.75
CA TYR A 128 -6.81 10.01 18.66
C TYR A 128 -7.10 9.06 19.84
N GLY A 129 -6.07 8.66 20.58
CA GLY A 129 -6.19 7.83 21.78
C GLY A 129 -6.55 6.37 21.50
N PHE A 130 -6.43 5.89 20.26
CA PHE A 130 -6.84 4.54 19.88
C PHE A 130 -6.00 3.45 20.56
N SER A 131 -4.78 3.77 21.01
CA SER A 131 -3.92 2.83 21.71
C SER A 131 -4.34 2.58 23.18
N LYS A 132 -5.27 3.37 23.73
CA LYS A 132 -5.67 3.30 25.14
C LYS A 132 -6.14 1.90 25.53
N GLY A 133 -5.60 1.39 26.63
CA GLY A 133 -5.92 0.04 27.12
C GLY A 133 -5.28 -1.09 26.30
N THR A 134 -4.25 -0.80 25.49
CA THR A 134 -3.39 -1.79 24.83
C THR A 134 -1.97 -1.76 25.43
N LYS A 135 -1.09 -2.67 25.00
CA LYS A 135 0.34 -2.63 25.36
C LYS A 135 1.09 -1.41 24.78
N GLY A 136 0.52 -0.77 23.77
CA GLY A 136 1.05 0.42 23.10
C GLY A 136 0.47 1.73 23.60
N ALA A 137 -0.20 1.75 24.77
CA ALA A 137 -0.90 2.94 25.28
C ALA A 137 -0.02 4.21 25.29
N GLY A 138 -0.51 5.29 24.68
CA GLY A 138 0.16 6.60 24.58
C GLY A 138 1.39 6.61 23.66
N LYS A 139 1.45 5.71 22.67
CA LYS A 139 2.56 5.62 21.71
C LYS A 139 2.05 5.74 20.28
N PHE A 140 3.00 5.89 19.36
CA PHE A 140 2.80 5.79 17.92
C PHE A 140 1.75 4.73 17.54
N THR A 141 0.72 5.13 16.80
CA THR A 141 -0.43 4.29 16.50
C THR A 141 -0.73 4.28 15.01
N PHE A 142 -0.80 3.10 14.43
CA PHE A 142 -1.23 2.94 13.04
C PHE A 142 -2.73 3.25 12.91
N ILE A 143 -3.04 4.20 12.03
CA ILE A 143 -4.40 4.65 11.74
C ILE A 143 -4.66 4.64 10.23
N ASN A 144 -5.93 4.82 9.88
CA ASN A 144 -6.40 5.00 8.52
C ASN A 144 -7.59 5.94 8.51
N THR A 145 -7.90 6.55 7.37
CA THR A 145 -8.98 7.52 7.21
C THR A 145 -9.84 7.16 5.99
N PHE A 146 -9.32 7.35 4.78
CA PHE A 146 -10.04 7.15 3.53
C PHE A 146 -10.48 5.70 3.32
N GLN A 147 -11.79 5.49 3.18
CA GLN A 147 -12.44 4.18 2.99
C GLN A 147 -13.73 4.25 2.16
N ARG A 148 -14.25 5.45 1.82
CA ARG A 148 -15.61 5.65 1.28
C ARG A 148 -15.68 6.39 -0.06
N GLY A 149 -14.77 6.06 -0.97
CA GLY A 149 -14.91 6.38 -2.39
C GLY A 149 -14.42 7.76 -2.78
N GLU A 150 -14.69 8.14 -4.04
CA GLU A 150 -14.01 9.25 -4.70
C GLU A 150 -14.37 10.65 -4.17
N GLN A 151 -15.52 10.78 -3.52
CA GLN A 151 -15.99 12.03 -2.90
C GLN A 151 -15.78 12.06 -1.39
N GLU A 152 -15.00 11.14 -0.80
CA GLU A 152 -14.60 11.27 0.60
C GLU A 152 -13.34 12.15 0.69
N SER A 153 -13.53 13.47 0.82
CA SER A 153 -12.40 14.38 1.06
C SER A 153 -11.78 14.16 2.44
N CYS A 154 -10.60 14.76 2.68
CA CYS A 154 -9.94 14.68 3.99
C CYS A 154 -10.80 15.22 5.16
N PHE A 155 -11.80 16.07 4.88
CA PHE A 155 -12.73 16.62 5.88
C PHE A 155 -13.90 15.70 6.22
N GLU A 156 -14.11 14.66 5.43
CA GLU A 156 -15.30 13.81 5.50
C GLU A 156 -15.01 12.43 6.05
N THR A 157 -13.74 12.10 6.27
CA THR A 157 -13.31 10.80 6.79
C THR A 157 -13.72 10.56 8.25
N VAL A 158 -13.67 9.30 8.66
CA VAL A 158 -13.74 8.91 10.07
C VAL A 158 -12.44 8.18 10.42
N PRO A 159 -11.49 8.83 11.13
CA PRO A 159 -10.24 8.20 11.53
C PRO A 159 -10.49 6.91 12.30
N ALA A 160 -9.77 5.85 11.92
CA ALA A 160 -9.95 4.50 12.44
C ALA A 160 -8.59 3.85 12.74
N PRO A 161 -8.47 3.03 13.81
CA PRO A 161 -7.25 2.29 14.05
C PRO A 161 -7.06 1.20 13.00
N CYS A 162 -5.81 1.01 12.55
CA CYS A 162 -5.46 -0.15 11.74
C CYS A 162 -5.71 -1.45 12.52
N LEU A 163 -5.45 -1.44 13.83
CA LEU A 163 -5.77 -2.52 14.78
C LEU A 163 -7.18 -2.30 15.36
N GLU A 164 -8.18 -2.90 14.72
CA GLU A 164 -9.58 -2.85 15.15
C GLU A 164 -9.83 -3.92 16.21
N GLU A 165 -9.72 -3.53 17.47
CA GLU A 165 -10.00 -4.36 18.65
C GLU A 165 -11.44 -4.18 19.18
N LEU A 166 -12.33 -3.56 18.38
CA LEU A 166 -13.75 -3.34 18.70
C LEU A 166 -13.99 -2.49 19.96
N LYS A 167 -13.00 -1.66 20.33
CA LYS A 167 -13.01 -0.80 21.53
C LYS A 167 -13.71 0.54 21.32
N TRP A 168 -13.76 1.02 20.07
CA TRP A 168 -14.17 2.36 19.70
C TRP A 168 -15.27 2.34 18.65
N GLY A 169 -15.95 3.47 18.45
CA GLY A 169 -17.02 3.58 17.46
C GLY A 169 -18.31 2.90 17.89
N MET A 170 -18.97 2.20 16.96
CA MET A 170 -20.24 1.53 17.25
C MET A 170 -20.04 0.39 18.24
N LYS A 171 -20.87 0.33 19.28
CA LYS A 171 -20.76 -0.67 20.33
C LYS A 171 -20.86 -2.09 19.76
N SER A 172 -19.84 -2.90 20.02
CA SER A 172 -19.90 -4.34 19.78
C SER A 172 -20.51 -5.08 20.98
N THR A 173 -21.38 -6.05 20.72
CA THR A 173 -21.92 -6.95 21.75
C THR A 173 -21.07 -8.21 21.93
N ASP A 174 -20.24 -8.52 20.94
CA ASP A 174 -19.26 -9.61 20.96
C ASP A 174 -17.85 -9.01 20.81
N LYS A 175 -16.92 -9.52 21.61
CA LYS A 175 -15.55 -9.02 21.77
C LYS A 175 -14.60 -9.43 20.63
N ASP A 176 -15.00 -10.42 19.84
CA ASP A 176 -14.22 -10.99 18.75
C ASP A 176 -14.89 -10.66 17.39
N ASN A 177 -16.22 -10.56 17.33
CA ASN A 177 -16.97 -10.16 16.14
C ASN A 177 -18.10 -9.19 16.46
N GLY A 178 -18.27 -8.14 15.66
CA GLY A 178 -19.47 -7.33 15.71
C GLY A 178 -19.25 -5.97 15.07
N ASN A 179 -19.02 -4.96 15.90
CA ASN A 179 -18.94 -3.57 15.48
C ASN A 179 -17.62 -2.94 15.95
N GLY A 180 -17.36 -1.74 15.46
CA GLY A 180 -16.23 -0.92 15.84
C GLY A 180 -16.36 0.42 15.12
N ILE A 181 -15.24 1.08 14.86
CA ILE A 181 -15.25 2.23 13.94
C ILE A 181 -15.50 1.70 12.52
N LYS A 182 -14.87 0.56 12.16
CA LYS A 182 -14.98 0.00 10.80
C LYS A 182 -16.39 -0.47 10.39
N ALA A 183 -17.36 -0.44 11.31
CA ALA A 183 -18.76 -0.77 11.00
C ALA A 183 -19.39 0.24 10.03
N ILE A 184 -18.92 1.49 10.01
CA ILE A 184 -19.37 2.50 9.05
C ILE A 184 -18.93 2.17 7.61
N PHE A 185 -17.83 1.44 7.44
CA PHE A 185 -17.30 1.05 6.12
C PHE A 185 -17.82 -0.33 5.68
N ASN A 186 -17.81 -1.30 6.59
CA ASN A 186 -18.07 -2.71 6.28
C ASN A 186 -19.50 -3.15 6.60
N GLY A 187 -20.25 -2.30 7.29
CA GLY A 187 -21.62 -2.55 7.73
C GLY A 187 -21.71 -3.08 9.17
N LYS A 188 -22.89 -2.86 9.75
CA LYS A 188 -23.22 -3.27 11.12
C LYS A 188 -23.12 -4.79 11.29
N ASP A 189 -22.54 -5.21 12.41
CA ASP A 189 -22.36 -6.59 12.86
C ASP A 189 -21.49 -7.45 11.91
N LYS A 190 -20.65 -6.80 11.09
CA LYS A 190 -19.77 -7.44 10.08
C LYS A 190 -18.27 -7.23 10.33
N VAL A 191 -17.88 -6.68 11.48
CA VAL A 191 -16.48 -6.34 11.78
C VAL A 191 -15.88 -7.34 12.76
N PRO A 192 -15.02 -8.26 12.32
CA PRO A 192 -14.20 -9.05 13.24
C PRO A 192 -13.05 -8.21 13.80
N SER A 193 -12.53 -8.62 14.97
CA SER A 193 -11.27 -8.11 15.51
C SER A 193 -10.12 -8.41 14.54
N GLN A 194 -9.47 -7.36 14.04
CA GLN A 194 -8.59 -7.47 12.87
C GLN A 194 -7.55 -6.35 12.77
N TYR A 195 -6.45 -6.62 12.09
CA TYR A 195 -5.56 -5.60 11.55
C TYR A 195 -5.84 -5.37 10.06
N SER A 196 -5.70 -4.13 9.61
CA SER A 196 -5.69 -3.79 8.19
C SER A 196 -4.78 -2.60 7.94
N PHE A 197 -3.91 -2.70 6.95
CA PHE A 197 -2.96 -1.68 6.55
C PHE A 197 -3.06 -1.42 5.04
N THR A 198 -2.61 -0.25 4.64
CA THR A 198 -2.63 0.22 3.25
C THR A 198 -1.32 0.95 3.01
N ASN A 199 -0.56 0.58 1.98
CA ASN A 199 0.63 1.34 1.60
C ASN A 199 0.27 2.49 0.65
N ALA A 200 1.26 3.35 0.42
CA ALA A 200 1.20 4.38 -0.62
C ALA A 200 2.48 4.21 -1.46
N PRO A 201 2.43 3.47 -2.59
CA PRO A 201 3.63 2.96 -3.26
C PRO A 201 4.57 4.04 -3.79
N ASP A 202 4.10 5.28 -3.97
CA ASP A 202 4.97 6.42 -4.27
C ASP A 202 6.01 6.65 -3.16
N ALA A 203 5.66 6.40 -1.89
CA ALA A 203 6.53 6.54 -0.75
C ALA A 203 7.58 5.42 -0.67
N GLU A 204 7.17 4.17 -0.89
CA GLU A 204 8.12 3.06 -1.02
C GLU A 204 9.11 3.31 -2.17
N ASP A 205 8.59 3.67 -3.36
CA ASP A 205 9.43 3.96 -4.52
C ASP A 205 10.36 5.16 -4.29
N ARG A 206 9.91 6.20 -3.58
CA ARG A 206 10.76 7.34 -3.20
C ARG A 206 11.90 6.92 -2.25
N ALA A 207 11.62 6.04 -1.29
CA ALA A 207 12.64 5.49 -0.41
C ALA A 207 13.66 4.63 -1.20
N ILE A 208 13.18 3.79 -2.14
CA ILE A 208 14.04 2.99 -3.02
C ILE A 208 14.89 3.87 -3.93
N GLN A 209 14.31 4.91 -4.53
CA GLN A 209 15.02 5.92 -5.31
C GLN A 209 16.14 6.59 -4.50
N ALA A 210 15.89 6.92 -3.24
CA ALA A 210 16.90 7.51 -2.35
C ALA A 210 18.07 6.55 -2.09
N VAL A 211 17.79 5.26 -1.88
CA VAL A 211 18.83 4.23 -1.70
C VAL A 211 19.63 4.04 -2.99
N TYR A 212 18.95 3.99 -4.15
CA TYR A 212 19.62 3.95 -5.45
C TYR A 212 20.54 5.16 -5.66
N PHE A 213 20.07 6.36 -5.32
CA PHE A 213 20.87 7.58 -5.39
C PHE A 213 22.13 7.47 -4.49
N ALA A 214 21.99 7.01 -3.25
CA ALA A 214 23.13 6.83 -2.35
C ALA A 214 24.13 5.80 -2.89
N ASN A 215 23.66 4.67 -3.40
CA ASN A 215 24.50 3.62 -4.00
C ASN A 215 25.27 4.16 -5.21
N LYS A 216 24.59 4.86 -6.13
CA LYS A 216 25.20 5.49 -7.32
C LYS A 216 26.36 6.43 -6.98
N TYR A 217 26.34 7.06 -5.82
CA TYR A 217 27.39 7.97 -5.35
C TYR A 217 28.31 7.37 -4.29
N ASN A 218 28.33 6.04 -4.12
CA ASN A 218 29.18 5.32 -3.16
C ASN A 218 28.99 5.77 -1.70
N ALA A 219 27.76 6.18 -1.35
CA ALA A 219 27.35 6.57 0.00
C ALA A 219 26.27 5.62 0.56
N GLY A 220 25.99 4.53 -0.14
CA GLY A 220 24.98 3.54 0.24
C GLY A 220 25.39 2.63 1.40
N ASP A 221 24.41 1.89 1.90
CA ASP A 221 24.59 0.80 2.88
C ASP A 221 24.00 -0.49 2.29
N SER A 222 24.77 -1.58 2.32
CA SER A 222 24.37 -2.85 1.70
C SER A 222 23.19 -3.52 2.40
N THR A 223 23.05 -3.33 3.72
CA THR A 223 21.90 -3.85 4.48
C THR A 223 20.63 -3.09 4.11
N VAL A 224 20.73 -1.77 3.97
CA VAL A 224 19.63 -0.91 3.49
C VAL A 224 19.28 -1.24 2.04
N SER A 225 20.27 -1.47 1.17
CA SER A 225 20.03 -1.86 -0.23
C SER A 225 19.24 -3.16 -0.35
N ALA A 226 19.59 -4.17 0.44
CA ALA A 226 18.85 -5.43 0.47
C ALA A 226 17.41 -5.27 0.99
N LEU A 227 17.19 -4.36 1.97
CA LEU A 227 15.86 -4.05 2.48
C LEU A 227 15.02 -3.24 1.47
N ALA A 228 15.63 -2.30 0.74
CA ALA A 228 14.99 -1.59 -0.36
C ALA A 228 14.58 -2.55 -1.49
N GLY A 229 15.43 -3.52 -1.81
CA GLY A 229 15.07 -4.60 -2.73
C GLY A 229 13.89 -5.44 -2.24
N LYS A 230 13.86 -5.81 -0.95
CA LYS A 230 12.71 -6.52 -0.36
C LYS A 230 11.43 -5.70 -0.47
N MET A 231 11.48 -4.41 -0.14
CA MET A 231 10.35 -3.48 -0.22
C MET A 231 9.82 -3.42 -1.65
N GLY A 232 10.69 -3.17 -2.63
CA GLY A 232 10.31 -3.16 -4.05
C GLY A 232 9.71 -4.48 -4.51
N ASP A 233 10.29 -5.61 -4.13
CA ASP A 233 9.71 -6.91 -4.50
C ASP A 233 8.24 -7.04 -4.06
N GLN A 234 7.93 -6.60 -2.84
CA GLN A 234 6.59 -6.65 -2.28
C GLN A 234 5.67 -5.54 -2.83
N CYS A 235 6.20 -4.41 -3.30
CA CYS A 235 5.46 -3.39 -4.06
C CYS A 235 4.98 -3.88 -5.43
N ARG A 236 5.42 -5.04 -5.91
CA ARG A 236 4.79 -5.66 -7.10
C ARG A 236 3.30 -5.97 -6.89
N ASN A 237 2.82 -6.05 -5.64
CA ASN A 237 1.40 -6.16 -5.35
C ASN A 237 0.60 -4.94 -5.84
N ASP A 238 1.21 -3.74 -5.84
CA ASP A 238 0.61 -2.50 -6.37
C ASP A 238 0.46 -2.52 -7.91
N MET A 239 1.03 -3.52 -8.60
CA MET A 239 0.90 -3.70 -10.05
C MET A 239 -0.34 -4.49 -10.48
N PHE A 240 -1.22 -4.85 -9.53
CA PHE A 240 -2.39 -5.68 -9.80
C PHE A 240 -3.70 -4.94 -9.59
N ASP A 241 -4.67 -5.28 -10.44
CA ASP A 241 -6.07 -4.92 -10.25
C ASP A 241 -6.55 -5.24 -8.82
N LYS A 242 -7.43 -4.39 -8.26
CA LYS A 242 -7.91 -4.47 -6.87
C LYS A 242 -8.32 -5.88 -6.46
N TYR A 243 -9.05 -6.57 -7.33
CA TYR A 243 -9.55 -7.92 -7.06
C TYR A 243 -8.96 -8.96 -8.00
N TYR A 244 -7.77 -8.68 -8.52
CA TYR A 244 -7.02 -9.52 -9.44
C TYR A 244 -7.86 -9.92 -10.66
N LYS A 245 -8.80 -9.07 -11.09
CA LYS A 245 -9.61 -9.31 -12.29
C LYS A 245 -8.76 -9.07 -13.53
N LYS A 246 -9.15 -9.69 -14.64
CA LYS A 246 -8.45 -9.52 -15.91
C LYS A 246 -8.43 -8.03 -16.28
N ILE A 247 -7.31 -7.56 -16.83
CA ILE A 247 -7.26 -6.22 -17.42
C ILE A 247 -8.13 -6.22 -18.70
N GLY A 248 -9.12 -5.33 -18.77
CA GLY A 248 -9.93 -5.19 -19.98
C GLY A 248 -11.32 -4.56 -19.78
N ALA A 249 -11.80 -3.90 -20.83
CA ALA A 249 -13.10 -3.23 -20.85
C ALA A 249 -14.34 -4.12 -20.67
N SER A 250 -14.20 -5.44 -20.90
CA SER A 250 -15.28 -6.40 -20.70
C SER A 250 -15.28 -7.03 -19.30
N THR A 251 -14.32 -6.67 -18.44
CA THR A 251 -14.19 -7.23 -17.10
C THR A 251 -15.34 -6.74 -16.23
N THR A 252 -15.91 -7.65 -15.44
CA THR A 252 -16.98 -7.35 -14.49
C THR A 252 -16.60 -7.73 -13.06
N ILE A 253 -17.29 -7.14 -12.07
CA ILE A 253 -17.06 -7.48 -10.66
C ILE A 253 -17.34 -8.96 -10.35
N ARG A 254 -18.17 -9.61 -11.17
CA ARG A 254 -18.57 -11.01 -11.01
C ARG A 254 -17.58 -12.01 -11.60
N ASP A 255 -16.62 -11.56 -12.40
CA ASP A 255 -15.62 -12.45 -13.01
C ASP A 255 -14.73 -13.08 -11.94
N SER A 256 -14.16 -14.26 -12.20
CA SER A 256 -13.13 -14.80 -11.30
C SER A 256 -11.84 -13.99 -11.40
N SER A 257 -10.97 -14.10 -10.40
CA SER A 257 -9.59 -13.60 -10.53
C SER A 257 -8.89 -14.23 -11.75
N ALA A 258 -8.10 -13.44 -12.45
CA ALA A 258 -7.29 -13.89 -13.57
C ALA A 258 -6.14 -14.77 -13.10
N SER A 259 -5.75 -15.73 -13.94
CA SER A 259 -4.56 -16.56 -13.72
C SER A 259 -3.29 -15.85 -14.18
N GLY A 260 -2.16 -16.13 -13.52
CA GLY A 260 -0.86 -15.58 -13.90
C GLY A 260 -0.89 -14.05 -13.88
N ASN A 261 -0.34 -13.43 -14.94
CA ASN A 261 -0.21 -11.98 -15.03
C ASN A 261 -1.44 -11.30 -15.66
N GLY A 262 -2.56 -12.02 -15.84
CA GLY A 262 -3.74 -11.48 -16.54
C GLY A 262 -4.40 -10.28 -15.85
N SER A 263 -4.11 -10.04 -14.58
CA SER A 263 -4.56 -8.92 -13.77
C SER A 263 -3.48 -7.91 -13.43
N GLN A 264 -2.26 -8.09 -13.96
CA GLN A 264 -1.12 -7.22 -13.69
C GLN A 264 -1.06 -6.11 -14.74
N HIS A 265 -1.29 -4.86 -14.33
CA HIS A 265 -1.23 -3.69 -15.20
C HIS A 265 0.17 -3.05 -15.25
N TYR A 266 1.11 -3.48 -14.39
CA TYR A 266 2.52 -3.03 -14.37
C TYR A 266 2.73 -1.54 -14.07
N LEU A 267 1.72 -0.87 -13.52
CA LEU A 267 1.82 0.50 -12.99
C LEU A 267 1.82 0.45 -11.46
N MET A 268 2.34 1.48 -10.80
CA MET A 268 2.08 1.67 -9.37
C MET A 268 0.66 2.21 -9.23
N ALA A 269 -0.27 1.36 -8.78
CA ALA A 269 -1.62 1.81 -8.45
C ALA A 269 -1.63 2.65 -7.16
N TRP A 270 -2.80 3.14 -6.75
CA TRP A 270 -2.90 4.01 -5.58
C TRP A 270 -2.47 3.32 -4.27
N TYR A 271 -2.66 2.01 -4.18
CA TYR A 271 -2.28 1.20 -3.01
C TYR A 271 -2.31 -0.30 -3.32
N THR A 272 -1.69 -1.06 -2.43
CA THR A 272 -2.15 -2.37 -2.01
C THR A 272 -2.64 -2.25 -0.57
N ALA A 273 -3.64 -3.07 -0.21
CA ALA A 273 -4.06 -3.18 1.18
C ALA A 273 -4.06 -4.64 1.60
N TRP A 274 -3.69 -4.89 2.84
CA TRP A 274 -3.68 -6.22 3.42
C TRP A 274 -4.21 -6.16 4.84
N GLY A 275 -4.79 -7.27 5.26
CA GLY A 275 -5.30 -7.40 6.60
C GLY A 275 -5.34 -8.84 7.02
N GLY A 276 -5.65 -9.01 8.28
CA GLY A 276 -5.73 -10.31 8.89
C GLY A 276 -6.25 -10.20 10.27
N ALA A 277 -6.51 -11.35 10.83
CA ALA A 277 -7.21 -11.41 12.08
C ALA A 277 -6.28 -11.16 13.27
N LEU A 278 -6.83 -10.56 14.33
CA LEU A 278 -6.16 -10.48 15.63
C LEU A 278 -6.40 -11.77 16.42
N THR A 279 -5.74 -11.93 17.57
CA THR A 279 -6.05 -13.06 18.47
C THR A 279 -7.46 -12.89 19.07
N ALA A 280 -8.29 -13.93 18.97
CA ALA A 280 -9.62 -14.03 19.56
C ALA A 280 -9.59 -14.64 20.95
N SER A 281 -10.73 -14.59 21.63
CA SER A 281 -10.92 -15.35 22.87
C SER A 281 -10.91 -16.87 22.74
N TYR A 282 -11.15 -17.39 21.53
CA TYR A 282 -11.11 -18.82 21.21
C TYR A 282 -9.83 -19.26 20.50
N GLY A 283 -8.83 -18.37 20.38
CA GLY A 283 -7.52 -18.66 19.80
C GLY A 283 -7.11 -17.67 18.73
N ASP A 284 -6.00 -17.96 18.04
CA ASP A 284 -5.58 -17.14 16.91
C ASP A 284 -6.56 -17.36 15.75
N TYR A 285 -7.20 -16.29 15.28
CA TYR A 285 -7.98 -16.35 14.05
C TYR A 285 -7.05 -16.67 12.87
N GLY A 286 -7.44 -17.65 12.06
CA GLY A 286 -6.62 -18.18 10.96
C GLY A 286 -7.00 -17.62 9.59
N TRP A 287 -7.22 -16.31 9.45
CA TRP A 287 -7.52 -15.70 8.14
C TRP A 287 -6.73 -14.42 7.90
N ALA A 288 -6.45 -14.16 6.62
CA ALA A 288 -5.89 -12.92 6.11
C ALA A 288 -6.41 -12.65 4.70
N TRP A 289 -6.36 -11.38 4.28
CA TRP A 289 -6.82 -10.91 2.98
C TRP A 289 -5.83 -9.90 2.40
N GLN A 290 -5.91 -9.72 1.08
CA GLN A 290 -5.17 -8.69 0.37
C GLN A 290 -5.94 -8.27 -0.89
N ILE A 291 -5.79 -7.00 -1.25
CA ILE A 291 -6.22 -6.41 -2.51
C ILE A 291 -5.07 -5.63 -3.17
N GLY A 292 -5.06 -5.59 -4.49
CA GLY A 292 -4.29 -4.60 -5.26
C GLY A 292 -5.04 -3.26 -5.30
N CYS A 293 -4.89 -2.53 -6.41
CA CYS A 293 -5.77 -1.39 -6.73
C CYS A 293 -5.93 -1.25 -8.24
N SER A 294 -7.15 -0.99 -8.69
CA SER A 294 -7.46 -0.87 -10.12
C SER A 294 -7.16 0.52 -10.68
N HIS A 295 -6.84 1.49 -9.83
CA HIS A 295 -6.68 2.91 -10.19
C HIS A 295 -5.21 3.31 -10.15
N SER A 296 -4.68 3.81 -11.26
CA SER A 296 -3.29 4.26 -11.37
C SER A 296 -3.23 5.74 -11.72
N HIS A 297 -2.46 6.51 -10.95
CA HIS A 297 -2.26 7.93 -11.16
C HIS A 297 -0.82 8.22 -11.63
N GLN A 298 -0.63 9.14 -12.59
CA GLN A 298 0.71 9.43 -13.12
C GLN A 298 1.74 9.86 -12.07
N PHE A 299 1.35 10.54 -10.99
CA PHE A 299 2.34 11.04 -10.02
C PHE A 299 2.82 9.97 -9.03
N TYR A 300 2.11 8.84 -8.94
CA TYR A 300 2.57 7.66 -8.19
C TYR A 300 3.60 6.85 -8.96
N GLN A 301 3.77 7.09 -10.27
CA GLN A 301 4.76 6.36 -11.05
C GLN A 301 6.17 6.86 -10.72
N ASN A 302 7.13 5.94 -10.59
CA ASN A 302 8.53 6.26 -10.35
C ASN A 302 9.46 5.42 -11.25
N PRO A 303 9.67 5.85 -12.51
CA PRO A 303 10.58 5.16 -13.43
C PRO A 303 12.01 5.05 -12.89
N LEU A 304 12.44 5.98 -12.01
CA LEU A 304 13.77 5.94 -11.42
C LEU A 304 13.91 4.86 -10.35
N ALA A 305 12.88 4.63 -9.52
CA ALA A 305 12.84 3.51 -8.59
C ALA A 305 12.85 2.17 -9.34
N ALA A 306 11.98 2.02 -10.36
CA ALA A 306 11.95 0.83 -11.21
C ALA A 306 13.32 0.57 -11.87
N TYR A 307 13.96 1.61 -12.42
CA TYR A 307 15.32 1.51 -12.96
C TYR A 307 16.33 1.06 -11.89
N GLY A 308 16.28 1.65 -10.69
CA GLY A 308 17.16 1.29 -9.59
C GLY A 308 17.01 -0.18 -9.17
N LEU A 309 15.78 -0.68 -9.10
CA LEU A 309 15.48 -2.09 -8.78
C LEU A 309 16.02 -3.07 -9.84
N ILE A 310 16.10 -2.65 -11.10
CA ILE A 310 16.64 -3.48 -12.19
C ILE A 310 18.17 -3.45 -12.19
N GLU A 311 18.76 -2.25 -12.13
CA GLU A 311 20.16 -2.02 -12.50
C GLU A 311 21.13 -2.02 -11.32
N ASP A 312 20.66 -1.66 -10.11
CA ASP A 312 21.51 -1.71 -8.92
C ASP A 312 21.57 -3.13 -8.38
N SER A 313 22.72 -3.80 -8.52
CA SER A 313 22.88 -5.19 -8.11
C SER A 313 22.62 -5.45 -6.62
N ALA A 314 22.84 -4.45 -5.74
CA ALA A 314 22.63 -4.61 -4.30
C ALA A 314 21.14 -4.50 -3.95
N ILE A 315 20.40 -3.61 -4.63
CA ILE A 315 18.94 -3.52 -4.51
C ILE A 315 18.29 -4.73 -5.19
N ASN A 316 18.69 -5.07 -6.42
CA ASN A 316 18.16 -6.20 -7.17
C ASN A 316 18.31 -7.52 -6.40
N GLY A 317 19.45 -7.75 -5.76
CA GLY A 317 19.68 -8.93 -4.92
C GLY A 317 18.80 -9.03 -3.67
N GLY A 318 18.12 -7.94 -3.28
CA GLY A 318 17.11 -7.93 -2.22
C GLY A 318 15.73 -8.42 -2.67
N MET A 319 15.45 -8.43 -3.98
CA MET A 319 14.24 -9.00 -4.55
C MET A 319 14.39 -10.52 -4.66
N LYS A 320 13.69 -11.26 -3.79
CA LYS A 320 13.85 -12.72 -3.63
C LYS A 320 12.74 -13.53 -4.25
N ALA A 321 11.56 -12.94 -4.43
CA ALA A 321 10.44 -13.59 -5.09
C ALA A 321 10.69 -13.67 -6.60
N LYS A 322 10.26 -14.80 -7.18
CA LYS A 322 10.52 -15.10 -8.59
C LYS A 322 9.87 -14.04 -9.49
N GLY A 323 10.56 -13.71 -10.59
CA GLY A 323 10.04 -12.83 -11.65
C GLY A 323 10.17 -11.32 -11.39
N ALA A 324 10.70 -10.90 -10.24
CA ALA A 324 10.70 -9.49 -9.85
C ALA A 324 11.41 -8.57 -10.86
N THR A 325 12.60 -8.95 -11.33
CA THR A 325 13.35 -8.18 -12.34
C THR A 325 12.59 -8.05 -13.67
N ASP A 326 11.87 -9.09 -14.09
CA ASP A 326 11.12 -9.05 -15.36
C ASP A 326 9.86 -8.19 -15.23
N ASP A 327 9.16 -8.29 -14.09
CA ASP A 327 8.02 -7.42 -13.79
C ASP A 327 8.43 -5.95 -13.73
N TYR A 328 9.58 -5.63 -13.13
CA TYR A 328 10.08 -4.25 -13.09
C TYR A 328 10.55 -3.73 -14.45
N LYS A 329 11.11 -4.58 -15.32
CA LYS A 329 11.40 -4.20 -16.71
C LYS A 329 10.14 -3.82 -17.46
N GLU A 330 9.08 -4.61 -17.33
CA GLU A 330 7.79 -4.28 -17.94
C GLU A 330 7.16 -3.04 -17.28
N SER A 331 7.29 -2.90 -15.96
CA SER A 331 6.79 -1.72 -15.24
C SER A 331 7.50 -0.44 -15.65
N LEU A 332 8.83 -0.43 -15.73
CA LEU A 332 9.60 0.72 -16.20
C LEU A 332 9.13 1.16 -17.60
N LYS A 333 8.99 0.22 -18.52
CA LYS A 333 8.46 0.49 -19.86
C LYS A 333 7.04 1.05 -19.79
N ARG A 334 6.15 0.41 -19.04
CA ARG A 334 4.73 0.79 -18.92
C ARG A 334 4.55 2.18 -18.31
N GLN A 335 5.33 2.52 -17.30
CA GLN A 335 5.30 3.84 -16.65
C GLN A 335 5.72 4.95 -17.63
N ILE A 336 6.79 4.73 -18.42
CA ILE A 336 7.20 5.69 -19.45
C ILE A 336 6.13 5.85 -20.53
N GLU A 337 5.52 4.74 -20.99
CA GLU A 337 4.41 4.78 -21.94
C GLU A 337 3.19 5.54 -21.38
N MET A 338 2.89 5.39 -20.10
CA MET A 338 1.80 6.12 -19.42
C MET A 338 2.05 7.63 -19.42
N TYR A 339 3.27 8.08 -19.11
CA TYR A 339 3.61 9.51 -19.19
C TYR A 339 3.45 10.05 -20.62
N LEU A 340 3.93 9.32 -21.63
CA LEU A 340 3.77 9.73 -23.03
C LEU A 340 2.30 9.79 -23.45
N TRP A 341 1.48 8.85 -22.99
CA TRP A 341 0.05 8.81 -23.29
C TRP A 341 -0.73 9.95 -22.62
N LEU A 342 -0.37 10.31 -21.39
CA LEU A 342 -1.07 11.35 -20.60
C LEU A 342 -0.59 12.77 -20.89
N GLN A 343 0.45 12.95 -21.69
CA GLN A 343 0.96 14.28 -21.99
C GLN A 343 -0.05 15.08 -22.81
N SER A 344 -0.51 16.21 -22.25
CA SER A 344 -1.39 17.13 -22.97
C SER A 344 -0.62 17.83 -24.10
N LYS A 345 -1.37 18.44 -25.02
CA LYS A 345 -0.79 19.23 -26.12
C LYS A 345 0.10 20.37 -25.61
N GLU A 346 -0.19 20.91 -24.44
CA GLU A 346 0.53 22.01 -23.80
C GLU A 346 1.73 21.54 -22.97
N GLY A 347 1.84 20.23 -22.70
CA GLY A 347 2.98 19.63 -21.99
C GLY A 347 2.70 19.01 -20.61
N PRO A 348 1.76 19.51 -19.77
CA PRO A 348 1.40 18.86 -18.52
C PRO A 348 0.85 17.44 -18.70
N PHE A 349 1.00 16.59 -17.69
CA PHE A 349 0.44 15.24 -17.68
C PHE A 349 -0.96 15.23 -17.05
N ALA A 350 -1.91 14.56 -17.71
CA ALA A 350 -3.25 14.31 -17.19
C ALA A 350 -3.25 13.25 -16.06
N GLY A 351 -4.42 12.92 -15.50
CA GLY A 351 -4.55 12.08 -14.30
C GLY A 351 -3.97 10.67 -14.42
N GLY A 352 -4.67 9.77 -15.11
CA GLY A 352 -4.28 8.37 -15.19
C GLY A 352 -5.31 7.45 -15.81
N CYS A 353 -5.39 6.23 -15.31
CA CYS A 353 -6.30 5.20 -15.82
C CYS A 353 -6.85 4.28 -14.73
N THR A 354 -7.93 3.56 -15.06
CA THR A 354 -8.52 2.53 -14.20
C THR A 354 -8.93 1.28 -14.96
N ASN A 355 -8.74 0.11 -14.36
CA ASN A 355 -9.36 -1.13 -14.82
C ASN A 355 -10.81 -1.30 -14.31
N SER A 356 -11.17 -0.59 -13.24
CA SER A 356 -12.49 -0.67 -12.59
C SER A 356 -13.20 0.67 -12.70
N TRP A 357 -13.94 0.87 -13.79
CA TRP A 357 -14.71 2.10 -13.99
C TRP A 357 -15.66 2.33 -12.82
N ARG A 358 -15.58 3.52 -12.22
CA ARG A 358 -16.30 3.93 -10.99
C ARG A 358 -16.09 2.98 -9.79
N GLY A 359 -15.02 2.19 -9.81
CA GLY A 359 -14.68 1.22 -8.77
C GLY A 359 -15.65 0.04 -8.67
N ARG A 360 -16.46 -0.21 -9.71
CA ARG A 360 -17.47 -1.29 -9.75
C ARG A 360 -17.42 -2.11 -11.04
N TYR A 361 -16.36 -1.97 -11.83
CA TYR A 361 -16.17 -2.64 -13.13
C TYR A 361 -17.37 -2.42 -14.08
N GLU A 362 -17.90 -1.20 -14.09
CA GLU A 362 -18.95 -0.81 -15.02
C GLU A 362 -18.40 -0.74 -16.46
N SER A 363 -19.30 -0.82 -17.45
CA SER A 363 -18.91 -0.64 -18.85
C SER A 363 -18.36 0.76 -19.08
N TYR A 364 -17.25 0.83 -19.80
CA TYR A 364 -16.64 2.12 -20.15
C TYR A 364 -17.56 2.90 -21.11
N PRO A 365 -17.55 4.24 -21.07
CA PRO A 365 -18.25 5.04 -22.05
C PRO A 365 -17.83 4.68 -23.49
N SER A 366 -18.77 4.76 -24.44
CA SER A 366 -18.47 4.41 -25.84
C SER A 366 -17.40 5.34 -26.42
N GLY A 367 -16.36 4.75 -27.03
CA GLY A 367 -15.25 5.51 -27.60
C GLY A 367 -14.30 6.12 -26.56
N HIS A 368 -14.42 5.76 -25.28
CA HIS A 368 -13.56 6.27 -24.23
C HIS A 368 -12.10 5.86 -24.45
N ALA A 369 -11.18 6.78 -24.16
CA ALA A 369 -9.75 6.54 -24.35
C ALA A 369 -9.24 5.45 -23.38
N THR A 370 -8.37 4.59 -23.88
CA THR A 370 -7.79 3.49 -23.11
C THR A 370 -6.27 3.46 -23.20
N PHE A 371 -5.65 2.93 -22.13
CA PHE A 371 -4.23 2.61 -22.05
C PHE A 371 -4.10 1.15 -21.59
N TYR A 372 -3.62 0.27 -22.48
CA TYR A 372 -3.60 -1.17 -22.23
C TYR A 372 -4.95 -1.71 -21.71
N ASP A 373 -6.03 -1.33 -22.41
CA ASP A 373 -7.42 -1.64 -22.08
C ASP A 373 -7.95 -1.09 -20.75
N MET A 374 -7.21 -0.26 -20.02
CA MET A 374 -7.70 0.49 -18.86
C MET A 374 -8.25 1.84 -19.29
N ALA A 375 -9.39 2.25 -18.75
CA ALA A 375 -10.07 3.50 -19.09
C ALA A 375 -9.32 4.73 -18.56
N TYR A 376 -9.21 5.79 -19.37
CA TYR A 376 -8.68 7.09 -18.93
C TYR A 376 -9.52 7.72 -17.80
N VAL A 377 -8.85 8.29 -16.79
CA VAL A 377 -9.51 9.04 -15.71
C VAL A 377 -8.74 10.34 -15.49
N ALA A 378 -9.46 11.46 -15.50
CA ALA A 378 -8.86 12.78 -15.26
C ALA A 378 -8.43 12.98 -13.79
N HIS A 379 -9.21 12.42 -12.86
CA HIS A 379 -8.97 12.45 -11.41
C HIS A 379 -9.04 11.01 -10.86
N PRO A 380 -7.99 10.19 -11.04
CA PRO A 380 -7.98 8.84 -10.46
C PRO A 380 -8.14 8.91 -8.93
N VAL A 381 -8.99 8.03 -8.40
CA VAL A 381 -9.24 7.80 -6.97
C VAL A 381 -10.07 8.87 -6.27
N TYR A 382 -9.62 10.12 -6.25
CA TYR A 382 -10.28 11.20 -5.50
C TYR A 382 -10.69 12.34 -6.42
N ALA A 383 -11.89 12.86 -6.20
CA ALA A 383 -12.51 13.96 -6.94
C ALA A 383 -12.99 15.11 -6.03
N ASP A 384 -12.64 15.07 -4.73
CA ASP A 384 -12.77 16.16 -3.76
C ASP A 384 -11.50 16.28 -2.90
#